data_AF-A0A668VW27-F1
#
_entry.id   AF-A0A668VW27-F1
#
_cell.length_a   1.000
_cell.length_b   1.000
_cell.length_c   1.000
_cell.angle_alpha   90.00
_cell.angle_beta   90.00
_cell.angle_gamma   90.00
#
_symmetry.space_group_name_H-M   'P 1'
#
loop_
_entity.id
_entity.type
_entity.pdbx_description
1 polymer ?
#
loop_
_entity_poly.entity_id
_entity_poly.type
_entity_poly.pdbx_seq_one_letter_code
_entity_poly.pdbx_strand_id
1 'polypeptide(L)'
;AKMGALVRPQTYLILLLESHNGLLLKCHAFILQGMTVAQASCDPETQYEEEGQCCLMCKPGTSMSTKDCKNPRCQSCPDNHYQDKYTTENKCLLQPYCDRNKNFEDPFPKSKTQKSICECKVGFHCSSKDCITCVEHTVCQPGYGAKVIGTHILDTECEKCPDGTFNNNTSWDAHCRKWTECETGYHVEEKGTHTTDNTCEEKPTCTETTLNMPLTPEENEDDPSHELSSEGFTEKGNQVMQERGKEEIVSRQESQLESQFESQEDSQSMDPFYKPVQACTSAVES
;
A
#
# COMPACT_ATOMS: atom_id res chain seq x y z
N ALA A 1 35.43 -28.63 22.37
CA ALA A 1 35.83 -28.54 23.79
C ALA A 1 34.84 -27.70 24.57
N LYS A 2 33.93 -28.33 25.32
CA LYS A 2 33.55 -27.99 26.70
C LYS A 2 32.53 -29.02 27.18
N MET A 3 32.87 -29.63 28.31
CA MET A 3 32.12 -30.65 29.04
C MET A 3 30.95 -30.01 29.80
N GLY A 4 29.93 -30.81 30.10
CA GLY A 4 28.85 -30.44 31.02
C GLY A 4 27.86 -31.57 31.27
N ALA A 5 28.32 -32.78 31.62
CA ALA A 5 27.43 -33.83 32.10
C ALA A 5 27.03 -33.50 33.55
N LEU A 6 25.81 -32.97 33.74
CA LEU A 6 25.20 -32.75 35.05
C LEU A 6 24.61 -34.07 35.57
N VAL A 7 25.34 -34.75 36.45
CA VAL A 7 24.84 -35.92 37.18
C VAL A 7 23.91 -35.42 38.31
N ARG A 8 22.61 -35.72 38.24
CA ARG A 8 21.68 -35.50 39.35
C ARG A 8 21.43 -36.83 40.09
N PRO A 9 21.67 -36.91 41.41
CA PRO A 9 21.26 -38.08 42.19
C PRO A 9 19.74 -38.05 42.39
N GLN A 10 19.01 -39.06 41.92
CA GLN A 10 17.66 -39.33 42.42
C GLN A 10 17.75 -40.35 43.56
N THR A 11 17.38 -39.93 44.75
CA THR A 11 17.32 -40.76 45.95
C THR A 11 15.98 -41.49 45.98
N TYR A 12 15.98 -42.81 45.85
CA TYR A 12 14.78 -43.62 46.13
C TYR A 12 14.90 -44.24 47.52
N LEU A 13 13.97 -43.89 48.41
CA LEU A 13 13.85 -44.41 49.76
C LEU A 13 12.81 -45.53 49.76
N ILE A 14 13.24 -46.80 49.74
CA ILE A 14 12.32 -47.93 49.93
C ILE A 14 12.32 -48.30 51.42
N LEU A 15 11.17 -48.10 52.07
CA LEU A 15 10.95 -48.53 53.45
C LEU A 15 10.38 -49.95 53.43
N LEU A 16 11.19 -50.94 53.80
CA LEU A 16 10.69 -52.29 54.09
C LEU A 16 10.18 -52.31 55.54
N LEU A 17 8.86 -52.45 55.69
CA LEU A 17 8.22 -52.67 56.98
C LEU A 17 8.00 -54.17 57.16
N GLU A 18 8.81 -54.80 58.00
CA GLU A 18 8.43 -56.06 58.63
C GLU A 18 8.10 -55.79 60.09
N SER A 19 6.84 -56.03 60.44
CA SER A 19 6.40 -56.04 61.83
C SER A 19 6.82 -57.37 62.44
N HIS A 20 7.55 -57.35 63.55
CA HIS A 20 7.25 -58.22 64.70
C HIS A 20 8.01 -57.73 65.95
N ASN A 21 7.22 -57.33 66.95
CA ASN A 21 7.47 -57.25 68.39
C ASN A 21 8.84 -56.74 68.90
N GLY A 22 8.78 -55.50 69.40
CA GLY A 22 9.42 -55.15 70.67
C GLY A 22 10.91 -54.85 70.63
N LEU A 23 11.21 -53.56 70.76
CA LEU A 23 12.47 -52.97 71.21
C LEU A 23 13.53 -52.69 70.11
N LEU A 24 13.83 -51.38 70.00
CA LEU A 24 14.91 -50.72 69.24
C LEU A 24 14.80 -50.72 67.70
N LEU A 25 14.07 -49.69 67.25
CA LEU A 25 14.05 -49.16 65.88
C LEU A 25 15.46 -48.72 65.44
N LYS A 26 16.21 -49.62 64.79
CA LYS A 26 17.37 -49.25 63.97
C LYS A 26 17.03 -49.50 62.51
N CYS A 27 16.46 -48.48 61.86
CA CYS A 27 16.33 -48.43 60.40
C CYS A 27 17.74 -48.40 59.80
N HIS A 28 18.29 -49.56 59.44
CA HIS A 28 19.47 -49.60 58.60
C HIS A 28 19.05 -49.23 57.17
N ALA A 29 19.15 -47.94 56.85
CA ALA A 29 19.03 -47.46 55.49
C ALA A 29 20.24 -47.97 54.69
N PHE A 30 20.06 -49.04 53.91
CA PHE A 30 21.04 -49.42 52.90
C PHE A 30 20.99 -48.42 51.75
N ILE A 31 21.94 -47.48 51.73
CA ILE A 31 22.16 -46.60 50.58
C ILE A 31 22.87 -47.43 49.51
N LEU A 32 22.12 -48.10 48.64
CA LEU A 32 22.66 -48.62 47.40
C LEU A 32 22.91 -47.43 46.45
N GLN A 33 24.16 -47.00 46.34
CA GLN A 33 24.58 -46.11 45.25
C GLN A 33 24.56 -46.91 43.94
N GLY A 34 23.40 -46.94 43.28
CA GLY A 34 23.33 -47.33 41.88
C GLY A 34 23.98 -46.24 41.04
N MET A 35 25.15 -46.51 40.47
CA MET A 35 25.71 -45.68 39.39
C MET A 35 24.87 -45.94 38.14
N THR A 36 23.78 -45.19 37.97
CA THR A 36 23.11 -45.14 36.67
C THR A 36 24.05 -44.41 35.72
N VAL A 37 24.70 -45.16 34.84
CA VAL A 37 25.38 -44.59 33.68
C VAL A 37 24.30 -43.84 32.92
N ALA A 38 24.38 -42.52 32.86
CA ALA A 38 23.60 -41.76 31.89
C ALA A 38 24.04 -42.30 30.52
N GLN A 39 23.21 -43.16 29.93
CA GLN A 39 23.44 -43.70 28.60
C GLN A 39 23.55 -42.46 27.70
N ALA A 40 24.71 -42.24 27.10
CA ALA A 40 24.91 -41.13 26.19
C ALA A 40 24.01 -41.38 24.98
N SER A 41 22.80 -40.83 25.03
CA SER A 41 21.85 -40.89 23.93
C SER A 41 22.44 -40.14 22.74
N CYS A 42 22.19 -40.64 21.53
CA CYS A 42 22.62 -39.98 20.32
C CYS A 42 22.03 -38.57 20.22
N ASP A 43 22.75 -37.66 19.55
CA ASP A 43 22.23 -36.33 19.26
C ASP A 43 21.10 -36.42 18.22
N PRO A 44 19.84 -36.14 18.59
CA PRO A 44 18.69 -36.34 17.69
C PRO A 44 18.69 -35.41 16.47
N GLU A 45 19.49 -34.34 16.46
CA GLU A 45 19.57 -33.42 15.32
C GLU A 45 20.61 -33.84 14.28
N THR A 46 21.73 -34.45 14.69
CA THR A 46 22.87 -34.72 13.79
C THR A 46 23.22 -36.20 13.68
N GLN A 47 22.61 -37.04 14.51
CA GLN A 47 22.90 -38.46 14.61
C GLN A 47 21.63 -39.31 14.58
N TYR A 48 21.81 -40.58 14.21
CA TYR A 48 20.81 -41.63 14.31
C TYR A 48 21.42 -42.83 15.03
N GLU A 49 20.58 -43.66 15.65
CA GLU A 49 21.03 -44.87 16.32
C GLU A 49 20.96 -46.06 15.37
N GLU A 50 22.06 -46.80 15.25
CA GLU A 50 22.15 -48.05 14.50
C GLU A 50 22.99 -49.05 15.31
N GLU A 51 22.44 -50.23 15.59
CA GLU A 51 23.10 -51.29 16.39
C GLU A 51 23.62 -50.81 17.77
N GLY A 52 22.91 -49.87 18.41
CA GLY A 52 23.29 -49.31 19.71
C GLY A 52 24.48 -48.32 19.64
N GLN A 53 24.85 -47.89 18.44
CA GLN A 53 25.89 -46.89 18.17
C GLN A 53 25.27 -45.63 17.57
N CYS A 54 25.86 -44.48 17.90
CA CYS A 54 25.44 -43.20 17.34
C CYS A 54 26.20 -42.91 16.05
N CYS A 55 25.45 -42.83 14.95
CA CYS A 55 25.97 -42.62 13.61
C CYS A 55 25.64 -41.24 13.09
N LEU A 56 26.58 -40.61 12.38
CA LEU A 56 26.44 -39.27 11.84
C LEU A 56 25.51 -39.24 10.62
N MET A 57 24.72 -38.18 10.53
CA MET A 57 23.89 -37.86 9.38
C MET A 57 24.60 -36.84 8.46
N CYS A 58 24.12 -36.72 7.23
CA CYS A 58 24.56 -35.69 6.30
C CYS A 58 23.84 -34.37 6.56
N LYS A 59 24.57 -33.26 6.60
CA LYS A 59 24.03 -31.92 6.89
C LYS A 59 23.02 -31.42 5.83
N PRO A 60 22.20 -30.40 6.15
CA PRO A 60 21.36 -29.72 5.17
C PRO A 60 22.13 -29.31 3.90
N GLY A 61 21.46 -29.42 2.74
CA GLY A 61 22.06 -29.21 1.43
C GLY A 61 22.86 -30.38 0.88
N THR A 62 22.84 -31.53 1.57
CA THR A 62 23.53 -32.75 1.12
C THR A 62 22.69 -34.01 1.33
N SER A 63 22.93 -35.04 0.52
CA SER A 63 22.39 -36.40 0.68
C SER A 63 23.50 -37.42 0.95
N MET A 64 23.16 -38.55 1.55
CA MET A 64 24.09 -39.61 1.95
C MET A 64 24.35 -40.61 0.81
N SER A 65 25.53 -40.52 0.20
CA SER A 65 25.95 -41.44 -0.86
C SER A 65 26.53 -42.75 -0.36
N THR A 66 27.18 -42.74 0.81
CA THR A 66 27.74 -43.94 1.44
C THR A 66 27.48 -43.88 2.93
N LYS A 67 26.91 -44.97 3.46
CA LYS A 67 26.67 -45.14 4.89
C LYS A 67 27.96 -45.59 5.56
N ASP A 68 28.54 -44.69 6.35
CA ASP A 68 29.61 -44.97 7.31
C ASP A 68 29.20 -44.25 8.59
N CYS A 69 29.17 -44.97 9.72
CA CYS A 69 28.63 -44.45 10.97
C CYS A 69 29.39 -43.22 11.49
N LYS A 70 30.72 -43.18 11.31
CA LYS A 70 31.57 -42.10 11.85
C LYS A 70 31.97 -41.09 10.80
N ASN A 71 31.91 -41.46 9.52
CA ASN A 71 32.32 -40.60 8.41
C ASN A 71 31.51 -40.87 7.13
N PRO A 72 30.19 -40.58 7.15
CA PRO A 72 29.35 -40.81 5.99
C PRO A 72 29.77 -39.94 4.82
N ARG A 73 29.67 -40.47 3.60
CA ARG A 73 29.97 -39.68 2.40
C ARG A 73 28.74 -38.89 1.98
N CYS A 74 28.80 -37.57 2.14
CA CYS A 74 27.72 -36.65 1.76
C CYS A 74 27.99 -35.98 0.41
N GLN A 75 26.96 -35.91 -0.44
CA GLN A 75 27.00 -35.22 -1.74
C GLN A 75 26.11 -34.00 -1.71
N SER A 76 26.55 -32.88 -2.30
CA SER A 76 25.72 -31.68 -2.40
C SER A 76 24.48 -31.93 -3.27
N CYS A 77 23.35 -31.34 -2.89
CA CYS A 77 22.15 -31.43 -3.68
C CYS A 77 22.36 -30.86 -5.09
N PRO A 78 21.83 -31.53 -6.14
CA PRO A 78 21.77 -30.97 -7.48
C PRO A 78 20.98 -29.67 -7.53
N ASP A 79 21.02 -28.99 -8.67
CA ASP A 79 20.16 -27.84 -8.91
C ASP A 79 18.68 -28.27 -8.90
N ASN A 80 17.81 -27.36 -8.48
CA ASN A 80 16.39 -27.63 -8.23
C ASN A 80 16.11 -28.70 -7.16
N HIS A 81 17.09 -29.06 -6.32
CA HIS A 81 16.90 -29.97 -5.20
C HIS A 81 17.33 -29.31 -3.89
N TYR A 82 16.74 -29.76 -2.78
CA TYR A 82 17.06 -29.30 -1.45
C TYR A 82 17.05 -30.42 -0.43
N GLN A 83 17.74 -30.18 0.68
CA GLN A 83 17.65 -30.97 1.89
C GLN A 83 17.72 -30.00 3.07
N ASP A 84 16.65 -29.89 3.83
CA ASP A 84 16.49 -28.89 4.89
C ASP A 84 16.99 -29.34 6.26
N LYS A 85 17.03 -30.65 6.48
CA LYS A 85 17.46 -31.28 7.73
C LYS A 85 18.67 -32.17 7.54
N TYR A 86 19.31 -32.52 8.64
CA TYR A 86 20.25 -33.62 8.66
C TYR A 86 19.55 -34.91 8.20
N THR A 87 20.22 -35.68 7.35
CA THR A 87 19.57 -36.78 6.64
C THR A 87 20.47 -38.00 6.46
N THR A 88 19.84 -39.17 6.45
CA THR A 88 20.42 -40.43 5.97
C THR A 88 19.94 -40.78 4.56
N GLU A 89 19.08 -39.95 3.98
CA GLU A 89 18.54 -40.16 2.64
C GLU A 89 19.62 -40.07 1.58
N ASN A 90 19.55 -40.94 0.58
CA ASN A 90 20.52 -40.96 -0.51
C ASN A 90 20.24 -39.98 -1.64
N LYS A 91 19.06 -39.36 -1.64
CA LYS A 91 18.62 -38.36 -2.61
C LYS A 91 18.08 -37.13 -1.89
N CYS A 92 18.38 -35.96 -2.43
CA CYS A 92 17.74 -34.73 -2.00
C CYS A 92 16.30 -34.65 -2.51
N LEU A 93 15.47 -33.85 -1.84
CA LEU A 93 14.10 -33.56 -2.24
C LEU A 93 14.07 -32.59 -3.42
N LEU A 94 13.06 -32.70 -4.29
CA LEU A 94 12.88 -31.77 -5.41
C LEU A 94 12.26 -30.47 -4.90
N GLN A 95 12.74 -29.32 -5.41
CA GLN A 95 12.09 -28.04 -5.19
C GLN A 95 10.72 -27.98 -5.85
N PRO A 96 9.75 -27.24 -5.27
CA PRO A 96 8.47 -27.04 -5.94
C PRO A 96 8.65 -26.26 -7.24
N TYR A 97 7.73 -26.53 -8.17
CA TYR A 97 7.62 -25.81 -9.43
C TYR A 97 6.63 -24.67 -9.28
N CYS A 98 7.10 -23.43 -9.44
CA CYS A 98 6.28 -22.24 -9.39
C CYS A 98 5.83 -21.90 -10.82
N ASP A 99 4.57 -22.17 -11.13
CA ASP A 99 4.01 -21.99 -12.47
C ASP A 99 3.84 -20.49 -12.79
N ARG A 100 4.71 -19.98 -13.65
CA ARG A 100 4.71 -18.56 -14.05
C ARG A 100 3.44 -18.16 -14.79
N ASN A 101 2.73 -19.10 -15.43
CA ASN A 101 1.47 -18.84 -16.12
C ASN A 101 0.30 -18.64 -15.15
N LYS A 102 0.50 -19.01 -13.88
CA LYS A 102 -0.45 -18.78 -12.78
C LYS A 102 -0.06 -17.59 -11.89
N ASN A 103 0.85 -16.75 -12.39
CA ASN A 103 1.37 -15.55 -11.73
C ASN A 103 2.16 -15.80 -10.44
N PHE A 104 2.79 -16.97 -10.30
CA PHE A 104 3.80 -17.19 -9.27
C PHE A 104 5.17 -16.66 -9.67
N GLU A 105 5.91 -16.18 -8.69
CA GLU A 105 7.33 -15.89 -8.78
C GLU A 105 8.13 -17.19 -8.61
N ASP A 106 9.14 -17.39 -9.46
CA ASP A 106 10.00 -18.57 -9.42
C ASP A 106 11.37 -18.16 -8.88
N PRO A 107 11.67 -18.46 -7.59
CA PRO A 107 12.87 -17.97 -6.95
C PRO A 107 14.12 -18.55 -7.62
N PHE A 108 15.04 -17.68 -8.03
CA PHE A 108 16.30 -18.08 -8.66
C PHE A 108 17.49 -17.29 -8.09
N PRO A 109 18.61 -17.95 -7.71
CA PRO A 109 18.83 -19.40 -7.71
C PRO A 109 18.06 -20.11 -6.58
N LYS A 110 17.62 -21.37 -6.82
CA LYS A 110 16.91 -22.15 -5.79
C LYS A 110 17.85 -22.58 -4.67
N SER A 111 17.38 -22.48 -3.43
CA SER A 111 18.13 -22.92 -2.26
C SER A 111 18.40 -24.43 -2.30
N LYS A 112 19.55 -24.87 -1.80
CA LYS A 112 19.84 -26.30 -1.59
C LYS A 112 19.51 -26.74 -0.16
N THR A 113 19.32 -25.81 0.77
CA THR A 113 19.13 -26.09 2.19
C THR A 113 17.71 -25.82 2.67
N GLN A 114 16.82 -25.32 1.81
CA GLN A 114 15.47 -24.94 2.20
C GLN A 114 14.51 -25.18 1.04
N LYS A 115 13.28 -25.59 1.37
CA LYS A 115 12.19 -25.65 0.41
C LYS A 115 11.82 -24.24 -0.03
N SER A 116 11.80 -23.98 -1.33
CA SER A 116 11.26 -22.73 -1.88
C SER A 116 9.75 -22.63 -1.66
N ILE A 117 9.26 -21.41 -1.44
CA ILE A 117 7.83 -21.11 -1.41
C ILE A 117 7.50 -20.38 -2.71
N CYS A 118 6.41 -20.80 -3.36
CA CYS A 118 5.91 -20.10 -4.56
C CYS A 118 4.98 -18.98 -4.09
N GLU A 119 5.46 -17.74 -4.16
CA GLU A 119 4.66 -16.56 -3.83
C GLU A 119 4.08 -15.95 -5.10
N CYS A 120 2.94 -15.26 -4.97
CA CYS A 120 2.39 -14.49 -6.08
C CYS A 120 3.35 -13.35 -6.45
N LYS A 121 3.41 -13.02 -7.74
CA LYS A 121 4.16 -11.86 -8.23
C LYS A 121 3.60 -10.57 -7.62
N VAL A 122 4.44 -9.53 -7.59
CA VAL A 122 4.01 -8.18 -7.21
C VAL A 122 2.83 -7.75 -8.07
N GLY A 123 1.77 -7.23 -7.44
CA GLY A 123 0.50 -6.91 -8.12
C GLY A 123 -0.53 -8.05 -8.09
N PHE A 124 -0.22 -9.20 -7.46
CA PHE A 124 -1.12 -10.36 -7.41
C PHE A 124 -1.22 -10.95 -5.98
N HIS A 125 -2.35 -11.59 -5.71
CA HIS A 125 -2.60 -12.36 -4.48
C HIS A 125 -3.21 -13.73 -4.77
N CYS A 126 -3.15 -14.62 -3.78
CA CYS A 126 -3.77 -15.94 -3.83
C CYS A 126 -5.28 -15.83 -4.06
N SER A 127 -5.79 -16.49 -5.11
CA SER A 127 -7.24 -16.56 -5.39
C SER A 127 -8.06 -17.24 -4.28
N SER A 128 -7.41 -18.08 -3.46
CA SER A 128 -8.04 -18.87 -2.40
C SER A 128 -6.99 -19.33 -1.39
N LYS A 129 -7.44 -19.95 -0.29
CA LYS A 129 -6.56 -20.47 0.77
C LYS A 129 -5.55 -21.51 0.28
N ASP A 130 -5.92 -22.30 -0.72
CA ASP A 130 -5.03 -23.33 -1.29
C ASP A 130 -3.96 -22.72 -2.21
N CYS A 131 -4.09 -21.43 -2.56
CA CYS A 131 -3.18 -20.66 -3.38
C CYS A 131 -2.66 -21.42 -4.61
N ILE A 132 -3.60 -21.96 -5.40
CA ILE A 132 -3.27 -22.73 -6.61
C ILE A 132 -3.05 -21.80 -7.81
N THR A 133 -3.62 -20.58 -7.79
CA THR A 133 -3.45 -19.52 -8.79
C THR A 133 -3.44 -18.16 -8.12
N CYS A 134 -2.70 -17.22 -8.71
CA CYS A 134 -2.66 -15.83 -8.26
C CYS A 134 -3.45 -14.92 -9.23
N VAL A 135 -4.26 -14.04 -8.65
CA VAL A 135 -5.11 -13.06 -9.35
C VAL A 135 -4.64 -11.65 -9.05
N GLU A 136 -4.91 -10.71 -9.95
CA GLU A 136 -4.49 -9.31 -9.80
C GLU A 136 -5.10 -8.68 -8.55
N HIS A 137 -4.38 -7.73 -7.95
CA HIS A 137 -4.92 -6.92 -6.89
C HIS A 137 -6.01 -5.98 -7.38
N THR A 138 -6.96 -5.66 -6.50
CA THR A 138 -7.94 -4.60 -6.72
C THR A 138 -7.23 -3.27 -6.93
N VAL A 139 -7.57 -2.60 -8.02
CA VAL A 139 -6.98 -1.33 -8.42
C VAL A 139 -7.76 -0.16 -7.83
N CYS A 140 -7.07 0.75 -7.13
CA CYS A 140 -7.67 1.98 -6.62
C CYS A 140 -7.72 3.03 -7.72
N GLN A 141 -8.92 3.55 -7.97
CA GLN A 141 -9.18 4.58 -8.97
C GLN A 141 -8.83 5.98 -8.42
N PRO A 142 -8.73 7.00 -9.29
CA PRO A 142 -8.58 8.39 -8.82
C PRO A 142 -9.67 8.73 -7.82
N GLY A 143 -9.33 9.46 -6.76
CA GLY A 143 -10.22 9.69 -5.62
C GLY A 143 -10.12 8.66 -4.51
N TYR A 144 -9.45 7.52 -4.75
CA TYR A 144 -9.27 6.43 -3.80
C TYR A 144 -7.80 6.07 -3.67
N GLY A 145 -7.38 5.64 -2.49
CA GLY A 145 -6.05 5.09 -2.22
C GLY A 145 -6.16 3.73 -1.53
N ALA A 146 -5.08 2.96 -1.59
CA ALA A 146 -4.93 1.72 -0.85
C ALA A 146 -4.90 2.03 0.65
N LYS A 147 -5.96 1.63 1.34
CA LYS A 147 -6.02 1.59 2.80
C LYS A 147 -5.13 0.49 3.34
N VAL A 148 -5.23 -0.68 2.70
CA VAL A 148 -4.40 -1.84 2.93
C VAL A 148 -3.79 -2.20 1.59
N ILE A 149 -2.46 -2.14 1.52
CA ILE A 149 -1.72 -2.61 0.35
C ILE A 149 -1.80 -4.14 0.35
N GLY A 150 -2.19 -4.71 -0.79
CA GLY A 150 -2.24 -6.15 -0.97
C GLY A 150 -0.90 -6.85 -0.71
N THR A 151 -0.99 -8.13 -0.34
CA THR A 151 0.15 -9.03 -0.12
C THR A 151 0.00 -10.26 -1.02
N HIS A 152 0.93 -11.22 -0.99
CA HIS A 152 0.76 -12.45 -1.77
C HIS A 152 -0.51 -13.24 -1.39
N ILE A 153 -1.11 -13.02 -0.21
CA ILE A 153 -2.34 -13.72 0.25
C ILE A 153 -3.57 -12.81 0.19
N LEU A 154 -3.41 -11.53 0.55
CA LEU A 154 -4.50 -10.61 0.78
C LEU A 154 -4.61 -9.61 -0.37
N ASP A 155 -5.84 -9.33 -0.81
CA ASP A 155 -6.07 -8.30 -1.81
C ASP A 155 -5.83 -6.88 -1.26
N THR A 156 -5.63 -5.92 -2.16
CA THR A 156 -5.68 -4.50 -1.83
C THR A 156 -7.10 -4.11 -1.44
N GLU A 157 -7.22 -3.33 -0.37
CA GLU A 157 -8.47 -2.64 -0.01
C GLU A 157 -8.35 -1.15 -0.30
N CYS A 158 -9.22 -0.64 -1.16
CA CYS A 158 -9.25 0.79 -1.50
C CYS A 158 -10.23 1.56 -0.60
N GLU A 159 -9.84 2.76 -0.19
CA GLU A 159 -10.70 3.71 0.50
C GLU A 159 -10.69 5.07 -0.18
N LYS A 160 -11.77 5.83 -0.01
CA LYS A 160 -11.86 7.19 -0.54
C LYS A 160 -10.81 8.06 0.16
N CYS A 161 -10.10 8.90 -0.60
CA CYS A 161 -9.11 9.78 -0.02
C CYS A 161 -9.76 10.72 1.01
N PRO A 162 -9.20 10.84 2.23
CA PRO A 162 -9.72 11.75 3.23
C PRO A 162 -9.60 13.22 2.80
N ASP A 163 -10.38 14.09 3.41
CA ASP A 163 -10.32 15.54 3.15
C ASP A 163 -8.90 16.07 3.37
N GLY A 164 -8.45 16.97 2.50
CA GLY A 164 -7.06 17.43 2.50
C GLY A 164 -6.10 16.52 1.73
N THR A 165 -6.58 15.46 1.08
CA THR A 165 -5.76 14.54 0.29
C THR A 165 -6.42 14.18 -1.04
N PHE A 166 -5.60 13.75 -2.00
CA PHE A 166 -6.02 13.35 -3.33
C PHE A 166 -5.20 12.17 -3.88
N ASN A 167 -5.79 11.45 -4.82
CA ASN A 167 -5.06 10.55 -5.72
C ASN A 167 -5.58 10.75 -7.14
N ASN A 168 -4.69 11.04 -8.08
CA ASN A 168 -5.00 11.20 -9.50
C ASN A 168 -4.58 10.00 -10.37
N ASN A 169 -3.98 8.97 -9.77
CA ASN A 169 -3.45 7.80 -10.47
C ASN A 169 -4.36 6.58 -10.25
N THR A 170 -4.26 5.61 -11.15
CA THR A 170 -4.95 4.32 -11.06
C THR A 170 -3.92 3.23 -10.78
N SER A 171 -3.82 2.75 -9.54
CA SER A 171 -2.98 1.58 -9.20
C SER A 171 -3.49 0.85 -7.95
N TRP A 172 -3.09 -0.41 -7.79
CA TRP A 172 -3.43 -1.24 -6.63
C TRP A 172 -2.67 -0.86 -5.36
N ASP A 173 -1.57 -0.11 -5.49
CA ASP A 173 -0.74 0.42 -4.41
C ASP A 173 -0.81 1.96 -4.36
N ALA A 174 -1.86 2.56 -4.92
CA ALA A 174 -2.00 4.01 -4.97
C ALA A 174 -2.14 4.57 -3.56
N HIS A 175 -1.57 5.73 -3.27
CA HIS A 175 -1.68 6.38 -1.97
C HIS A 175 -2.33 7.75 -2.11
N CYS A 176 -3.18 8.12 -1.15
CA CYS A 176 -3.71 9.46 -1.06
C CYS A 176 -2.61 10.41 -0.57
N ARG A 177 -2.25 11.38 -1.42
CA ARG A 177 -1.24 12.40 -1.14
C ARG A 177 -1.93 13.63 -0.57
N LYS A 178 -1.28 14.33 0.37
CA LYS A 178 -1.81 15.61 0.85
C LYS A 178 -1.88 16.63 -0.27
N TRP A 179 -2.87 17.52 -0.20
CA TRP A 179 -2.89 18.68 -1.08
C TRP A 179 -1.65 19.54 -0.85
N THR A 180 -1.14 20.15 -1.90
CA THR A 180 -0.02 21.07 -1.89
C THR A 180 -0.35 22.30 -1.05
N GLU A 181 0.56 22.66 -0.15
CA GLU A 181 0.50 23.90 0.62
C GLU A 181 1.22 25.00 -0.17
N CYS A 182 0.51 26.07 -0.54
CA CYS A 182 1.10 27.15 -1.32
C CYS A 182 2.18 27.91 -0.52
N GLU A 183 3.31 28.18 -1.18
CA GLU A 183 4.45 28.87 -0.57
C GLU A 183 4.13 30.34 -0.23
N THR A 184 5.01 30.95 0.57
CA THR A 184 4.92 32.38 0.88
C THR A 184 4.97 33.22 -0.39
N GLY A 185 4.01 34.13 -0.55
CA GLY A 185 3.85 34.89 -1.80
C GLY A 185 2.85 34.27 -2.77
N TYR A 186 2.31 33.07 -2.48
CA TYR A 186 1.25 32.42 -3.26
C TYR A 186 0.00 32.16 -2.40
N HIS A 187 -1.16 32.07 -3.04
CA HIS A 187 -2.42 31.67 -2.42
C HIS A 187 -3.07 30.53 -3.20
N VAL A 188 -3.96 29.78 -2.56
CA VAL A 188 -4.74 28.74 -3.24
C VAL A 188 -5.78 29.44 -4.12
N GLU A 189 -5.64 29.30 -5.43
CA GLU A 189 -6.60 29.79 -6.43
C GLU A 189 -7.76 28.78 -6.56
N GLU A 190 -7.41 27.51 -6.82
CA GLU A 190 -8.36 26.41 -6.89
C GLU A 190 -8.10 25.41 -5.77
N LYS A 191 -9.14 25.09 -5.01
CA LYS A 191 -9.06 24.09 -3.94
C LYS A 191 -9.03 22.68 -4.54
N GLY A 192 -8.13 21.86 -4.02
CA GLY A 192 -8.02 20.46 -4.36
C GLY A 192 -9.29 19.67 -4.06
N THR A 193 -9.43 18.54 -4.75
CA THR A 193 -10.51 17.57 -4.58
C THR A 193 -9.91 16.22 -4.17
N HIS A 194 -10.71 15.16 -4.08
CA HIS A 194 -10.15 13.81 -3.87
C HIS A 194 -9.33 13.32 -5.08
N THR A 195 -9.50 13.92 -6.26
CA THR A 195 -8.82 13.54 -7.51
C THR A 195 -7.76 14.53 -7.97
N THR A 196 -7.80 15.78 -7.49
CA THR A 196 -6.95 16.88 -7.94
C THR A 196 -6.27 17.58 -6.78
N ASP A 197 -5.09 18.14 -7.05
CA ASP A 197 -4.35 18.93 -6.07
C ASP A 197 -4.87 20.38 -5.98
N ASN A 198 -4.40 21.14 -4.98
CA ASN A 198 -4.53 22.60 -4.95
C ASN A 198 -3.73 23.23 -6.10
N THR A 199 -4.30 24.28 -6.69
CA THR A 199 -3.58 25.17 -7.63
C THR A 199 -3.18 26.44 -6.89
N CYS A 200 -1.91 26.85 -7.02
CA CYS A 200 -1.36 28.03 -6.34
C CYS A 200 -1.12 29.16 -7.34
N GLU A 201 -1.57 30.38 -7.00
CA GLU A 201 -1.36 31.59 -7.79
C GLU A 201 -0.59 32.64 -6.98
N GLU A 202 0.30 33.38 -7.65
CA GLU A 202 1.11 34.44 -7.03
C GLU A 202 0.18 35.53 -6.46
N LYS A 203 0.44 35.95 -5.23
CA LYS A 203 -0.26 37.07 -4.63
C LYS A 203 0.14 38.33 -5.37
N PRO A 204 -0.80 39.25 -5.66
CA PRO A 204 -0.45 40.53 -6.26
C PRO A 204 0.58 41.24 -5.38
N THR A 205 1.75 41.53 -5.95
CA THR A 205 2.74 42.36 -5.30
C THR A 205 2.25 43.80 -5.37
N CYS A 206 2.10 44.45 -4.21
CA CYS A 206 1.96 45.91 -4.12
C CYS A 206 3.28 46.51 -4.64
N THR A 207 3.45 46.61 -5.96
CA THR A 207 4.47 47.48 -6.54
C THR A 207 3.91 48.89 -6.48
N GLU A 208 4.59 49.76 -5.75
CA GLU A 208 4.42 51.22 -5.84
C GLU A 208 4.77 51.64 -7.27
N THR A 209 3.85 51.40 -8.20
CA THR A 209 3.83 52.14 -9.46
C THR A 209 3.35 53.52 -9.04
N THR A 210 4.27 54.49 -9.05
CA THR A 210 3.91 55.91 -9.08
C THR A 210 2.94 56.11 -10.23
N LEU A 211 1.64 56.01 -9.96
CA LEU A 211 0.60 56.46 -10.85
C LEU A 211 0.78 57.97 -10.92
N ASN A 212 1.50 58.44 -11.93
CA ASN A 212 1.37 59.80 -12.40
C ASN A 212 -0.09 59.95 -12.86
N MET A 213 -0.98 60.30 -11.93
CA MET A 213 -2.31 60.76 -12.27
C MET A 213 -2.13 62.01 -13.14
N PRO A 214 -2.67 62.04 -14.37
CA PRO A 214 -2.78 63.29 -15.10
C PRO A 214 -3.65 64.22 -14.26
N LEU A 215 -3.17 65.44 -14.01
CA LEU A 215 -3.98 66.50 -13.45
C LEU A 215 -5.26 66.62 -14.30
N THR A 216 -6.41 66.54 -13.64
CA THR A 216 -7.72 66.85 -14.21
C THR A 216 -7.65 68.23 -14.87
N PRO A 217 -8.04 68.40 -16.15
CA PRO A 217 -8.27 69.72 -16.71
C PRO A 217 -9.45 70.37 -15.98
N GLU A 218 -9.26 71.61 -15.54
CA GLU A 218 -10.30 72.47 -14.98
C GLU A 218 -11.50 72.56 -15.94
N GLU A 219 -12.70 72.37 -15.41
CA GLU A 219 -13.97 72.65 -16.08
C GLU A 219 -14.07 74.16 -16.35
N ASN A 220 -14.25 74.54 -17.61
CA ASN A 220 -14.85 75.83 -17.95
C ASN A 220 -16.15 75.54 -18.69
N GLU A 221 -17.26 75.89 -18.03
CA GLU A 221 -18.59 75.98 -18.61
C GLU A 221 -18.59 77.08 -19.69
N ASP A 222 -19.09 76.77 -20.88
CA ASP A 222 -19.87 77.67 -21.75
C ASP A 222 -20.34 76.91 -23.02
N ASP A 223 -21.64 76.58 -23.03
CA ASP A 223 -22.50 76.22 -24.18
C ASP A 223 -22.79 77.51 -25.03
N PRO A 224 -23.40 77.54 -26.25
CA PRO A 224 -24.03 76.49 -27.06
C PRO A 224 -23.73 76.45 -28.57
N SER A 225 -23.97 75.29 -29.19
CA SER A 225 -25.01 75.09 -30.23
C SER A 225 -24.80 73.78 -31.00
N HIS A 226 -25.66 72.79 -30.75
CA HIS A 226 -25.83 71.58 -31.56
C HIS A 226 -26.91 71.84 -32.63
N GLU A 227 -26.58 71.65 -33.91
CA GLU A 227 -27.57 71.49 -34.97
C GLU A 227 -27.74 70.00 -35.36
N LEU A 228 -29.01 69.58 -35.26
CA LEU A 228 -29.76 68.58 -36.00
C LEU A 228 -29.04 67.69 -37.05
N SER A 229 -29.29 66.38 -36.95
CA SER A 229 -30.10 65.73 -37.98
C SER A 229 -30.86 64.52 -37.43
N SER A 230 -32.11 64.45 -37.86
CA SER A 230 -33.22 63.65 -37.38
C SER A 230 -33.59 62.56 -38.38
N GLU A 231 -33.95 61.37 -37.92
CA GLU A 231 -34.93 60.52 -38.63
C GLU A 231 -35.96 60.00 -37.63
N GLY A 232 -37.24 60.28 -37.94
CA GLY A 232 -38.38 60.16 -37.04
C GLY A 232 -39.24 58.91 -37.29
N PHE A 233 -40.02 58.58 -36.26
CA PHE A 233 -41.12 57.62 -36.28
C PHE A 233 -42.45 58.32 -36.60
N THR A 234 -43.40 57.61 -37.24
CA THR A 234 -44.78 58.09 -37.44
C THR A 234 -45.78 57.41 -36.50
N GLU A 235 -46.88 58.11 -36.27
CA GLU A 235 -47.78 58.05 -35.11
C GLU A 235 -48.81 56.89 -35.10
N LYS A 236 -48.52 55.74 -35.70
CA LYS A 236 -49.30 54.50 -35.50
C LYS A 236 -48.36 53.30 -35.55
N GLY A 237 -47.90 52.88 -34.37
CA GLY A 237 -46.95 51.79 -34.19
C GLY A 237 -47.33 50.55 -35.00
N ASN A 238 -46.48 50.20 -35.97
CA ASN A 238 -46.24 48.86 -36.51
C ASN A 238 -44.95 48.91 -37.36
N GLN A 239 -44.12 47.86 -37.24
CA GLN A 239 -42.90 47.66 -38.01
C GLN A 239 -43.21 47.35 -39.49
N VAL A 240 -42.36 47.85 -40.40
CA VAL A 240 -42.34 47.42 -41.80
C VAL A 240 -41.00 46.74 -42.09
N MET A 241 -41.11 45.50 -42.55
CA MET A 241 -40.05 44.60 -43.00
C MET A 241 -39.38 45.11 -44.29
N GLN A 242 -38.09 44.77 -44.47
CA GLN A 242 -37.49 44.67 -45.79
C GLN A 242 -36.92 43.25 -45.99
N GLU A 243 -37.55 42.45 -46.84
CA GLU A 243 -37.04 41.17 -47.31
C GLU A 243 -36.06 41.34 -48.48
N ARG A 244 -34.92 40.62 -48.47
CA ARG A 244 -34.41 39.87 -49.66
C ARG A 244 -33.18 38.98 -49.39
N GLY A 245 -33.29 37.72 -49.84
CA GLY A 245 -32.21 36.82 -50.31
C GLY A 245 -31.47 36.04 -49.23
N LYS A 246 -31.81 34.78 -48.87
CA LYS A 246 -31.85 33.49 -49.61
C LYS A 246 -30.47 32.93 -49.99
N GLU A 247 -29.99 31.98 -49.19
CA GLU A 247 -29.43 30.70 -49.68
C GLU A 247 -29.68 29.59 -48.63
N GLU A 248 -30.37 28.54 -49.06
CA GLU A 248 -30.50 27.24 -48.41
C GLU A 248 -29.47 26.28 -49.02
N ILE A 249 -29.02 25.28 -48.23
CA ILE A 249 -29.02 23.82 -48.47
C ILE A 249 -28.37 23.22 -47.18
N VAL A 250 -29.15 22.71 -46.21
CA VAL A 250 -29.65 21.31 -46.07
C VAL A 250 -28.49 20.30 -45.99
N SER A 251 -28.37 19.34 -45.08
CA SER A 251 -29.02 18.91 -43.83
C SER A 251 -28.19 17.70 -43.35
N ARG A 252 -28.16 17.41 -42.05
CA ARG A 252 -28.29 16.00 -41.63
C ARG A 252 -28.93 15.86 -40.24
N GLN A 253 -30.11 15.23 -40.29
CA GLN A 253 -31.02 14.67 -39.28
C GLN A 253 -30.29 14.00 -38.10
N GLU A 254 -30.65 14.28 -36.85
CA GLU A 254 -31.84 13.89 -36.02
C GLU A 254 -31.69 12.56 -35.28
N SER A 255 -31.88 12.63 -33.96
CA SER A 255 -32.75 11.76 -33.12
C SER A 255 -32.53 12.22 -31.66
N GLN A 256 -33.43 13.04 -31.09
CA GLN A 256 -34.65 12.67 -30.35
C GLN A 256 -34.41 11.59 -29.27
N LEU A 257 -34.56 11.91 -27.98
CA LEU A 257 -35.86 11.80 -27.31
C LEU A 257 -35.87 12.41 -25.87
N GLU A 258 -36.86 13.28 -25.70
CA GLU A 258 -37.58 13.91 -24.58
C GLU A 258 -37.42 13.45 -23.10
N SER A 259 -37.41 14.45 -22.21
CA SER A 259 -38.53 14.81 -21.29
C SER A 259 -38.14 16.11 -20.56
N GLN A 260 -38.84 17.26 -20.68
CA GLN A 260 -40.12 17.68 -20.06
C GLN A 260 -40.12 17.46 -18.53
N PHE A 261 -40.43 18.40 -17.64
CA PHE A 261 -40.98 19.77 -17.73
C PHE A 261 -40.93 20.37 -16.30
N GLU A 262 -40.63 21.68 -16.19
CA GLU A 262 -41.16 22.70 -15.23
C GLU A 262 -41.27 22.42 -13.70
N SER A 263 -41.01 23.37 -12.80
CA SER A 263 -41.06 24.84 -12.90
C SER A 263 -40.49 25.53 -11.64
N GLN A 264 -40.15 26.82 -11.81
CA GLN A 264 -40.40 27.95 -10.88
C GLN A 264 -39.42 28.16 -9.69
N GLU A 265 -38.85 29.34 -9.40
CA GLU A 265 -39.05 30.73 -9.84
C GLU A 265 -37.72 31.49 -9.85
N ASP A 266 -37.49 32.30 -10.90
CA ASP A 266 -36.39 33.25 -11.01
C ASP A 266 -36.96 34.65 -10.78
N SER A 267 -36.50 35.32 -9.72
CA SER A 267 -36.73 36.74 -9.50
C SER A 267 -35.39 37.45 -9.54
N GLN A 268 -35.16 38.16 -10.66
CA GLN A 268 -34.05 39.08 -10.88
C GLN A 268 -34.07 40.24 -9.86
N SER A 269 -32.91 40.51 -9.25
CA SER A 269 -32.54 41.87 -8.90
C SER A 269 -31.03 42.07 -9.07
N MET A 270 -30.70 43.21 -9.67
CA MET A 270 -29.39 43.68 -10.12
C MET A 270 -28.24 43.66 -9.11
N ASP A 271 -27.03 43.71 -9.68
CA ASP A 271 -25.69 43.95 -9.10
C ASP A 271 -25.63 44.81 -7.82
N PRO A 272 -24.55 44.60 -7.03
CA PRO A 272 -23.56 45.66 -7.01
C PRO A 272 -22.12 45.18 -7.25
N PHE A 273 -21.53 45.86 -8.21
CA PHE A 273 -20.11 46.15 -8.41
C PHE A 273 -19.24 46.13 -7.13
N TYR A 274 -18.02 45.64 -7.34
CA TYR A 274 -16.77 46.03 -6.64
C TYR A 274 -16.63 45.64 -5.15
N LYS A 275 -15.91 44.54 -4.91
CA LYS A 275 -15.21 44.36 -3.63
C LYS A 275 -13.97 45.27 -3.61
N PRO A 276 -13.70 46.01 -2.52
CA PRO A 276 -12.56 46.91 -2.46
C PRO A 276 -11.25 46.11 -2.45
N VAL A 277 -10.28 46.56 -3.25
CA VAL A 277 -8.87 46.18 -3.13
C VAL A 277 -8.42 46.54 -1.72
N GLN A 278 -7.99 45.53 -0.97
CA GLN A 278 -7.52 45.67 0.40
C GLN A 278 -6.26 46.55 0.38
N ALA A 279 -6.37 47.77 0.91
CA ALA A 279 -5.26 48.71 0.97
C ALA A 279 -4.11 48.13 1.82
N CYS A 280 -2.92 48.04 1.23
CA CYS A 280 -1.66 47.69 1.89
C CYS A 280 -1.35 48.75 2.97
N THR A 281 -1.68 48.52 4.25
CA THR A 281 -1.16 49.32 5.37
C THR A 281 0.19 48.78 5.80
N SER A 282 1.27 49.47 5.42
CA SER A 282 2.63 49.23 5.93
C SER A 282 2.77 49.83 7.33
N ALA A 283 2.96 48.95 8.33
CA ALA A 283 3.42 49.36 9.65
C ALA A 283 4.93 49.62 9.58
N VAL A 284 5.32 50.89 9.70
CA VAL A 284 6.70 51.29 9.98
C VAL A 284 6.86 51.27 11.50
N GLU A 285 7.51 50.23 12.04
CA GLU A 285 8.00 50.26 13.41
C GLU A 285 9.42 50.85 13.45
N SER A 286 9.61 51.73 14.43
CA SER A 286 10.76 52.61 14.66
C SER A 286 11.92 51.91 15.37
#